data_AF-A0A8S3JBJ5-F1
#
_entry.id   AF-A0A8S3JBJ5-F1
#
_cell.length_a   1.000
_cell.length_b   1.000
_cell.length_c   1.000
_cell.angle_alpha   90.00
_cell.angle_beta   90.00
_cell.angle_gamma   90.00
#
_symmetry.space_group_name_H-M   'P 1'
#
loop_
_entity.id
_entity.type
_entity.pdbx_description
1 polymer ?
#
loop_
_entity_poly.entity_id
_entity_poly.type
_entity_poly.pdbx_seq_one_letter_code
_entity_poly.pdbx_strand_id
1 'polypeptide(L)'
;MTHAGRPAGPVRSSCTRSGADTNHIINLNMIYEQPIQNLPEYFVLSDSRGKYFPPYHRADQYQLIIKSISGLQWNNPWQQELSVKNLIDSTSIKSIISTCAGIIFMVGTNSIRSWSASEIIEDIVIHITQSIRSTYDHLNYISKISYK
;
A
#
# COMPACT_ATOMS: atom_id res chain seq x y z
N MET A 1 -1.17 -15.65 67.27
CA MET A 1 -1.44 -14.98 68.57
C MET A 1 -1.49 -13.48 68.29
N THR A 2 -2.65 -12.92 67.92
CA THR A 2 -3.71 -12.36 68.80
C THR A 2 -3.30 -11.10 69.56
N HIS A 3 -3.74 -9.93 69.07
CA HIS A 3 -4.65 -8.99 69.75
C HIS A 3 -4.77 -7.72 68.89
N ALA A 4 -5.96 -7.37 68.37
CA ALA A 4 -7.07 -6.65 69.04
C ALA A 4 -6.70 -5.18 69.35
N GLY A 5 -7.50 -4.15 69.06
CA GLY A 5 -8.85 -4.04 68.55
C GLY A 5 -9.21 -2.58 68.20
N ARG A 6 -10.36 -2.40 67.54
CA ARG A 6 -11.11 -1.12 67.43
C ARG A 6 -11.77 -0.77 68.81
N PRO A 7 -12.72 0.18 68.98
CA PRO A 7 -13.20 1.33 68.18
C PRO A 7 -13.43 2.63 69.02
N ALA A 8 -13.87 3.74 68.40
CA ALA A 8 -14.94 4.64 68.90
C ALA A 8 -15.24 5.76 67.90
N GLY A 9 -16.52 6.07 67.68
CA GLY A 9 -17.03 7.08 66.74
C GLY A 9 -17.16 8.51 67.32
N PRO A 10 -18.29 9.21 67.11
CA PRO A 10 -18.43 10.25 66.07
C PRO A 10 -18.88 11.62 66.62
N VAL A 11 -18.57 12.76 65.97
CA VAL A 11 -19.35 14.01 66.13
C VAL A 11 -19.32 14.87 64.85
N ARG A 12 -20.50 15.38 64.47
CA ARG A 12 -20.84 16.29 63.36
C ARG A 12 -20.34 17.73 63.59
N SER A 13 -20.09 18.48 62.53
CA SER A 13 -20.65 19.85 62.42
C SER A 13 -20.73 20.33 60.96
N SER A 14 -21.91 20.81 60.61
CA SER A 14 -22.33 21.46 59.39
C SER A 14 -21.63 22.81 59.12
N CYS A 15 -21.27 23.06 57.86
CA CYS A 15 -21.28 24.40 57.27
C CYS A 15 -21.82 24.30 55.83
N THR A 16 -22.90 25.03 55.58
CA THR A 16 -23.53 25.27 54.28
C THR A 16 -22.86 26.44 53.56
N ARG A 17 -22.75 26.34 52.22
CA ARG A 17 -22.77 27.42 51.19
C ARG A 17 -22.70 26.69 49.83
N SER A 18 -23.79 26.59 49.06
CA SER A 18 -24.33 27.57 48.11
C SER A 18 -23.38 27.90 46.96
N GLY A 19 -23.81 27.59 45.73
CA GLY A 19 -23.12 27.77 44.45
C GLY A 19 -23.42 26.56 43.56
N ALA A 20 -24.54 26.52 42.84
CA ALA A 20 -24.61 26.95 41.44
C ALA A 20 -23.44 26.40 40.62
N ASP A 21 -23.67 25.34 39.83
CA ASP A 21 -23.82 25.51 38.39
C ASP A 21 -23.71 24.19 37.61
N THR A 22 -24.60 24.09 36.63
CA THR A 22 -24.47 23.34 35.38
C THR A 22 -24.40 21.81 35.42
N ASN A 23 -25.54 21.22 35.05
CA ASN A 23 -25.60 20.04 34.20
C ASN A 23 -24.69 20.23 32.97
N HIS A 24 -23.52 19.62 32.96
CA HIS A 24 -22.83 19.28 31.72
C HIS A 24 -22.58 17.78 31.67
N ILE A 25 -23.62 17.07 31.24
CA ILE A 25 -23.45 15.81 30.52
C ILE A 25 -22.64 16.17 29.27
N ILE A 26 -21.33 15.99 29.31
CA ILE A 26 -20.50 15.99 28.10
C ILE A 26 -20.77 14.65 27.43
N ASN A 27 -21.69 14.68 26.47
CA ASN A 27 -21.83 13.60 25.50
C ASN A 27 -21.21 14.05 24.18
N LEU A 28 -20.61 13.08 23.49
CA LEU A 28 -20.10 13.16 22.11
C LEU A 28 -18.76 13.88 21.93
N ASN A 29 -17.67 13.20 22.35
CA ASN A 29 -16.57 13.07 21.41
C ASN A 29 -17.09 12.27 20.19
N MET A 30 -17.76 12.97 19.26
CA MET A 30 -17.69 12.59 17.86
C MET A 30 -16.21 12.71 17.48
N ILE A 31 -15.48 11.63 17.69
CA ILE A 31 -14.34 11.36 16.82
C ILE A 31 -15.01 11.16 15.47
N TYR A 32 -15.04 12.23 14.67
CA TYR A 32 -15.19 12.10 13.23
C TYR A 32 -14.00 11.24 12.81
N GLU A 33 -14.20 9.93 12.74
CA GLU A 33 -13.39 9.09 11.88
C GLU A 33 -13.56 9.70 10.51
N GLN A 34 -12.59 10.51 10.10
CA GLN A 34 -12.45 10.92 8.72
C GLN A 34 -12.51 9.61 7.93
N PRO A 35 -13.40 9.48 6.94
CA PRO A 35 -13.47 8.25 6.17
C PRO A 35 -12.06 7.98 5.67
N ILE A 36 -11.52 6.81 6.01
CA ILE A 36 -10.23 6.35 5.49
C ILE A 36 -10.41 6.38 3.98
N GLN A 37 -9.89 7.42 3.33
CA GLN A 37 -9.93 7.52 1.89
C GLN A 37 -9.13 6.31 1.38
N ASN A 38 -9.84 5.35 0.81
CA ASN A 38 -9.22 4.25 0.08
C ASN A 38 -8.56 4.88 -1.16
N LEU A 39 -7.30 5.26 -1.00
CA LEU A 39 -6.49 5.79 -2.08
C LEU A 39 -6.25 4.68 -3.12
N PRO A 40 -6.25 5.01 -4.42
CA PRO A 40 -5.85 4.05 -5.43
C PRO A 40 -4.41 3.60 -5.18
N GLU A 41 -4.20 2.30 -5.15
CA GLU A 41 -2.89 1.68 -4.99
C GLU A 41 -2.29 1.32 -6.35
N TYR A 42 -1.06 1.75 -6.62
CA TYR A 42 -0.33 1.38 -7.82
C TYR A 42 0.85 0.49 -7.47
N PHE A 43 1.04 -0.57 -8.24
CA PHE A 43 2.20 -1.44 -8.11
C PHE A 43 3.32 -0.99 -9.05
N VAL A 44 4.51 -0.77 -8.52
CA VAL A 44 5.70 -0.41 -9.30
C VAL A 44 6.66 -1.59 -9.30
N LEU A 45 6.94 -2.14 -10.47
CA LEU A 45 7.99 -3.13 -10.65
C LEU A 45 9.16 -2.49 -11.41
N SER A 46 10.33 -2.45 -10.78
CA SER A 46 11.49 -1.72 -11.29
C SER A 46 12.76 -2.55 -11.26
N ASP A 47 13.70 -2.22 -12.16
CA ASP A 47 15.08 -2.67 -12.07
C ASP A 47 15.83 -2.01 -10.89
N SER A 48 17.17 -2.04 -10.90
CA SER A 48 18.02 -1.43 -9.87
C SER A 48 17.79 0.07 -9.63
N ARG A 49 17.10 0.78 -10.53
CA ARG A 49 16.75 2.21 -10.35
C ARG A 49 15.67 2.40 -9.29
N GLY A 50 14.80 1.41 -9.08
CA GLY A 50 13.74 1.46 -8.07
C GLY A 50 14.25 1.48 -6.64
N LYS A 51 15.49 1.04 -6.38
CA LYS A 51 16.06 0.91 -5.02
C LYS A 51 16.20 2.23 -4.26
N TYR A 52 16.12 3.35 -4.97
CA TYR A 52 16.20 4.69 -4.39
C TYR A 52 14.84 5.22 -3.91
N PHE A 53 13.76 4.47 -4.18
CA PHE A 53 12.43 4.77 -3.66
C PHE A 53 12.12 3.87 -2.45
N PRO A 54 11.35 4.38 -1.46
CA PRO A 54 10.89 3.53 -0.37
C PRO A 54 9.94 2.44 -0.91
N PRO A 55 9.93 1.23 -0.31
CA PRO A 55 9.10 0.12 -0.79
C PRO A 55 7.59 0.41 -0.70
N TYR A 56 7.21 1.36 0.16
CA TYR A 56 5.86 1.90 0.24
C TYR A 56 5.95 3.42 0.22
N HIS A 57 5.17 4.06 -0.64
CA HIS A 57 5.08 5.50 -0.72
C HIS A 57 3.61 5.92 -0.73
N ARG A 58 3.23 6.90 0.09
CA ARG A 58 1.87 7.42 0.15
C ARG A 58 1.89 8.91 -0.16
N ALA A 59 1.03 9.31 -1.08
CA ALA A 59 0.73 10.69 -1.41
C ALA A 59 -0.76 10.97 -1.12
N ASP A 60 -1.18 12.23 -1.23
CA ASP A 60 -2.57 12.62 -0.92
C ASP A 60 -3.61 11.98 -1.86
N GLN A 61 -3.18 11.54 -3.05
CA GLN A 61 -4.06 11.07 -4.11
C GLN A 61 -3.87 9.58 -4.46
N TYR A 62 -2.81 8.94 -3.98
CA TYR A 62 -2.48 7.56 -4.33
C TYR A 62 -1.50 6.96 -3.33
N GLN A 63 -1.36 5.64 -3.38
CA GLN A 63 -0.29 4.91 -2.71
C GLN A 63 0.45 4.01 -3.70
N LEU A 64 1.74 3.81 -3.46
CA LEU A 64 2.61 2.97 -4.28
C LEU A 64 3.15 1.81 -3.45
N ILE A 65 3.08 0.62 -4.01
CA ILE A 65 3.88 -0.53 -3.58
C ILE A 65 5.01 -0.71 -4.59
N ILE A 66 6.25 -0.57 -4.15
CA ILE A 66 7.43 -0.56 -5.02
C ILE A 66 8.26 -1.82 -4.76
N LYS A 67 8.46 -2.62 -5.81
CA LYS A 67 9.39 -3.75 -5.82
C LYS A 67 10.51 -3.50 -6.81
N SER A 68 11.73 -3.38 -6.29
CA SER A 68 12.94 -3.20 -7.09
C SER A 68 13.79 -4.47 -7.08
N ILE A 69 14.17 -4.95 -8.27
CA ILE A 69 15.00 -6.14 -8.45
C ILE A 69 16.17 -5.76 -9.36
N SER A 70 17.41 -5.85 -8.85
CA SER A 70 18.59 -5.54 -9.65
C SER A 70 18.79 -6.61 -10.73
N GLY A 71 19.10 -6.17 -11.96
CA GLY A 71 19.27 -7.07 -13.11
C GLY A 71 17.97 -7.49 -13.80
N LEU A 72 16.81 -6.99 -13.34
CA LEU A 72 15.51 -7.29 -13.93
C LEU A 72 15.46 -6.95 -15.43
N GLN A 73 14.91 -7.86 -16.21
CA GLN A 73 14.70 -7.80 -17.66
C GLN A 73 13.26 -8.19 -17.98
N TRP A 74 12.75 -7.75 -19.13
CA TRP A 74 11.43 -8.17 -19.62
C TRP A 74 11.31 -9.70 -19.75
N ASN A 75 12.33 -10.30 -20.33
CA ASN A 75 12.51 -11.73 -20.45
C ASN A 75 13.98 -12.09 -20.16
N ASN A 76 14.19 -13.11 -19.34
CA ASN A 76 15.50 -13.65 -19.04
C ASN A 76 15.40 -15.18 -18.98
N PRO A 77 15.77 -15.89 -20.06
CA PRO A 77 15.65 -17.34 -20.14
C PRO A 77 16.65 -18.06 -19.23
N TRP A 78 17.74 -17.41 -18.83
CA TRP A 78 18.79 -18.00 -18.01
C TRP A 78 18.53 -17.85 -16.51
N GLN A 79 17.93 -16.73 -16.11
CA GLN A 79 17.61 -16.39 -14.71
C GLN A 79 16.16 -15.92 -14.62
N GLN A 80 15.27 -16.88 -14.42
CA GLN A 80 13.82 -16.67 -14.44
C GLN A 80 13.33 -15.69 -13.36
N GLU A 81 14.03 -15.63 -12.23
CA GLU A 81 13.79 -14.70 -11.14
C GLU A 81 14.07 -13.23 -11.51
N LEU A 82 14.83 -13.01 -12.59
CA LEU A 82 15.11 -11.69 -13.16
C LEU A 82 14.28 -11.41 -14.42
N SER A 83 13.21 -12.19 -14.65
CA SER A 83 12.29 -12.03 -15.77
C SER A 83 10.96 -11.43 -15.29
N VAL A 84 10.56 -10.28 -15.83
CA VAL A 84 9.25 -9.68 -15.56
C VAL A 84 8.14 -10.68 -15.91
N LYS A 85 8.26 -11.34 -17.07
CA LYS A 85 7.30 -12.35 -17.53
C LYS A 85 7.02 -13.43 -16.49
N ASN A 86 8.04 -13.90 -15.78
CA ASN A 86 7.85 -14.95 -14.77
C ASN A 86 7.43 -14.37 -13.42
N LEU A 87 7.88 -13.17 -13.09
CA LEU A 87 7.54 -12.52 -11.82
C LEU A 87 6.07 -12.15 -11.72
N ILE A 88 5.46 -11.64 -12.80
CA ILE A 88 4.02 -11.32 -12.82
C ILE A 88 3.16 -12.56 -12.58
N ASP A 89 3.69 -13.74 -12.90
CA ASP A 89 3.01 -15.01 -12.70
C ASP A 89 3.16 -15.59 -11.28
N SER A 90 4.07 -15.04 -10.47
CA SER A 90 4.31 -15.51 -9.10
C SER A 90 3.15 -15.16 -8.16
N THR A 91 2.83 -16.06 -7.23
CA THR A 91 1.72 -15.89 -6.27
C THR A 91 1.76 -14.56 -5.53
N SER A 92 2.95 -14.15 -5.07
CA SER A 92 3.13 -12.89 -4.32
C SER A 92 2.76 -11.65 -5.15
N ILE A 93 3.11 -11.65 -6.44
CA ILE A 93 2.87 -10.53 -7.33
C ILE A 93 1.43 -10.56 -7.82
N LYS A 94 0.89 -11.74 -8.11
CA LYS A 94 -0.53 -11.91 -8.46
C LYS A 94 -1.47 -11.33 -7.41
N SER A 95 -1.17 -11.54 -6.13
CA SER A 95 -1.96 -10.99 -5.02
C SER A 95 -1.94 -9.45 -4.96
N ILE A 96 -0.82 -8.84 -5.35
CA ILE A 96 -0.72 -7.37 -5.41
C ILE A 96 -1.48 -6.86 -6.63
N ILE A 97 -1.24 -7.48 -7.79
CA ILE A 97 -1.87 -7.09 -9.06
C ILE A 97 -3.40 -7.19 -8.97
N SER A 98 -3.93 -8.21 -8.28
CA SER A 98 -5.38 -8.42 -8.12
C SER A 98 -6.10 -7.30 -7.37
N THR A 99 -5.38 -6.44 -6.65
CA THR A 99 -5.97 -5.37 -5.83
C THR A 99 -5.54 -3.97 -6.24
N CYS A 100 -4.42 -3.84 -6.95
CA CYS A 100 -3.91 -2.54 -7.41
C CYS A 100 -4.81 -1.92 -8.50
N ALA A 101 -4.87 -0.59 -8.55
CA ALA A 101 -5.51 0.20 -9.58
C ALA A 101 -4.69 0.29 -10.88
N GLY A 102 -3.39 -0.03 -10.83
CA GLY A 102 -2.50 0.04 -11.98
C GLY A 102 -1.10 -0.49 -11.70
N ILE A 103 -0.38 -0.82 -12.78
CA ILE A 103 1.00 -1.30 -12.71
C ILE A 103 1.90 -0.34 -13.49
N ILE A 104 3.04 0.01 -12.90
CA ILE A 104 4.08 0.82 -13.49
C ILE A 104 5.33 -0.05 -13.65
N PHE A 105 5.78 -0.26 -14.88
CA PHE A 105 7.03 -0.94 -15.17
C PHE A 105 8.14 0.07 -15.39
N MET A 106 9.19 -0.01 -14.58
CA MET A 106 10.44 0.75 -14.75
C MET A 106 11.58 -0.23 -15.03
N VAL A 107 11.50 -0.87 -16.19
CA VAL A 107 12.39 -1.95 -16.62
C VAL A 107 12.83 -1.68 -18.05
N GLY A 108 14.10 -1.97 -18.37
CA GLY A 108 14.55 -1.94 -19.76
C GLY A 108 16.07 -1.87 -19.93
N THR A 109 16.80 -1.25 -19.00
CA THR A 109 18.24 -1.01 -19.16
C THR A 109 19.09 -2.29 -19.27
N ASN A 110 18.61 -3.40 -18.70
CA ASN A 110 19.25 -4.70 -18.82
C ASN A 110 18.80 -5.45 -20.07
N SER A 111 17.54 -5.30 -20.51
CA SER A 111 17.02 -5.99 -21.69
C SER A 111 17.67 -5.51 -22.98
N ILE A 112 17.90 -4.20 -23.13
CA ILE A 112 18.54 -3.61 -24.32
C ILE A 112 19.99 -4.08 -24.55
N ARG A 113 20.61 -4.73 -23.56
CA ARG A 113 21.97 -5.27 -23.68
C ARG A 113 21.99 -6.62 -24.42
N SER A 114 20.87 -7.32 -24.41
CA SER A 114 20.78 -8.71 -24.86
C SER A 114 19.76 -8.93 -25.97
N TRP A 115 18.81 -8.00 -26.13
CA TRP A 115 17.68 -8.14 -27.03
C TRP A 115 17.52 -6.90 -27.91
N SER A 116 17.01 -7.10 -29.12
CA SER A 116 16.63 -6.00 -30.00
C SER A 116 15.39 -5.27 -29.46
N ALA A 117 15.22 -4.01 -29.87
CA ALA A 117 14.04 -3.23 -29.47
C ALA A 117 12.73 -3.88 -29.94
N SER A 118 12.72 -4.53 -31.12
CA SER A 118 11.57 -5.25 -31.63
C SER A 118 11.16 -6.42 -30.74
N GLU A 119 12.13 -7.25 -30.32
CA GLU A 119 11.87 -8.39 -29.42
C GLU A 119 11.36 -7.90 -28.06
N ILE A 120 11.94 -6.82 -27.52
CA ILE A 120 11.50 -6.21 -26.27
C ILE A 120 10.05 -5.72 -26.37
N ILE A 121 9.71 -5.01 -27.46
CA ILE A 121 8.35 -4.50 -27.67
C ILE A 121 7.36 -5.66 -27.80
N GLU A 122 7.74 -6.71 -28.53
CA GLU A 122 6.92 -7.92 -28.68
C GLU A 122 6.65 -8.58 -27.32
N ASP A 123 7.68 -8.78 -26.49
CA ASP A 123 7.55 -9.32 -25.13
C ASP A 123 6.62 -8.46 -24.25
N ILE A 124 6.77 -7.14 -24.30
CA ILE A 124 5.94 -6.22 -23.50
C ILE A 124 4.47 -6.27 -23.96
N VAL A 125 4.23 -6.16 -25.26
CA VAL A 125 2.87 -5.99 -25.79
C VAL A 125 2.13 -7.33 -25.79
N ILE A 126 2.75 -8.38 -26.31
CA ILE A 126 2.08 -9.67 -26.53
C ILE A 126 2.10 -10.50 -25.26
N HIS A 127 3.25 -10.64 -24.59
CA HIS A 127 3.33 -11.60 -23.50
C HIS A 127 2.93 -11.00 -22.16
N ILE A 128 3.37 -9.79 -21.86
CA ILE A 128 3.14 -9.20 -20.53
C ILE A 128 1.79 -8.48 -20.47
N THR A 129 1.57 -7.53 -21.37
CA THR A 129 0.38 -6.68 -21.31
C THR A 129 -0.90 -7.45 -21.60
N GLN A 130 -0.91 -8.35 -22.60
CA GLN A 130 -2.10 -9.16 -22.86
C GLN A 130 -2.35 -10.19 -21.74
N SER A 131 -1.30 -10.82 -21.20
CA SER A 131 -1.47 -11.76 -20.07
C SER A 131 -2.13 -11.08 -18.87
N ILE A 132 -1.62 -9.91 -18.47
CA ILE A 132 -2.20 -9.12 -17.38
C ILE A 132 -3.65 -8.76 -17.70
N ARG A 133 -3.94 -8.23 -18.89
CA ARG A 133 -5.30 -7.81 -19.27
C ARG A 133 -6.30 -8.95 -19.39
N SER A 134 -5.83 -10.13 -19.79
CA SER A 134 -6.67 -11.34 -19.87
C SER A 134 -6.99 -11.93 -18.49
N THR A 135 -6.19 -11.59 -17.48
CA THR A 135 -6.32 -12.12 -16.11
C THR A 135 -7.01 -11.12 -15.17
N TYR A 136 -6.81 -9.82 -15.39
CA TYR A 136 -7.22 -8.75 -14.48
C TYR A 136 -8.05 -7.69 -15.22
N ASP A 137 -9.37 -7.88 -15.23
CA ASP A 137 -10.31 -7.02 -15.96
C ASP A 137 -10.22 -5.53 -15.59
N HIS A 138 -9.91 -5.22 -14.33
CA HIS A 138 -9.76 -3.85 -13.84
C HIS A 138 -8.55 -3.11 -14.42
N LEU A 139 -7.60 -3.83 -15.02
CA LEU A 139 -6.38 -3.28 -15.64
C LEU A 139 -6.50 -3.15 -17.18
N ASN A 140 -7.70 -3.32 -17.73
CA ASN A 140 -7.92 -3.28 -19.17
C ASN A 140 -8.05 -1.87 -19.76
N TYR A 141 -7.96 -0.81 -18.93
CA TYR A 141 -8.05 0.55 -19.42
C TYR A 141 -6.83 0.94 -20.28
N ILE A 142 -7.09 1.41 -21.50
CA ILE A 142 -6.06 1.89 -22.43
C ILE A 142 -6.21 3.40 -22.56
N SER A 143 -5.31 4.16 -21.94
CA SER A 143 -5.02 5.52 -22.40
C SER A 143 -3.79 5.46 -23.30
N LYS A 144 -3.95 5.91 -24.55
CA LYS A 144 -2.78 6.20 -25.39
C LYS A 144 -2.11 7.45 -24.82
N ILE A 145 -0.82 7.36 -24.51
CA ILE A 145 0.00 8.55 -24.31
C ILE A 145 0.12 9.21 -25.69
N SER A 146 -0.67 10.25 -25.94
CA SER A 146 -0.52 11.10 -27.11
C SER A 146 0.66 12.03 -26.86
N TYR A 147 1.75 11.84 -27.59
CA TYR A 147 2.79 12.86 -27.67
C TYR A 147 2.17 14.05 -28.42
N LYS A 148 2.05 15.20 -27.74
CA LYS A 148 1.80 16.49 -28.38
C LYS A 148 3.14 17.11 -28.74
#